data_AF-A0A0K2RNW2-F1
#
_entry.id   AF-A0A0K2RNW2-F1
#
_cell.length_a   1.000
_cell.length_b   1.000
_cell.length_c   1.000
_cell.angle_alpha   90.00
_cell.angle_beta   90.00
_cell.angle_gamma   90.00
#
_symmetry.space_group_name_H-M   'P 1'
#
loop_
_entity.id
_entity.type
_entity.pdbx_description
1 polymer ?
#
loop_
_entity_poly.entity_id
_entity_poly.type
_entity_poly.pdbx_seq_one_letter_code
_entity_poly.pdbx_strand_id
1 'polypeptide(L)'
;MTYGRDLTLHDFRSFYDAVIFSTGAIKDADLNIPGIELEGSFGGADFVSWYDGHPDVPREWPLDAKEVAVIGNGNVALDVARMLSKHADDLLVTEIPDNVYAALKASPVTDVHVFGRRGPPRSSSLRWSCANSRTPTTWTLCCTRKISSLTKPRTRPSAATTRSRPWSTR
;
A
#
# COMPACT_ATOMS: atom_id res chain seq x y z
N MET A 1 -20.67 3.20 -12.28
CA MET A 1 -21.67 2.75 -11.30
C MET A 1 -20.93 2.34 -10.04
N THR A 2 -21.14 3.03 -8.93
CA THR A 2 -20.34 2.95 -7.70
C THR A 2 -21.24 2.56 -6.52
N TYR A 3 -20.87 1.49 -5.81
CA TYR A 3 -21.57 1.05 -4.59
C TYR A 3 -21.53 2.14 -3.52
N GLY A 4 -22.68 2.42 -2.88
CA GLY A 4 -22.85 3.48 -1.89
C GLY A 4 -23.19 4.86 -2.47
N ARG A 5 -23.03 5.07 -3.78
CA ARG A 5 -23.47 6.28 -4.50
C ARG A 5 -24.66 6.00 -5.43
N ASP A 6 -24.49 5.02 -6.32
CA ASP A 6 -25.46 4.71 -7.37
C ASP A 6 -26.38 3.54 -6.98
N LEU A 7 -25.90 2.64 -6.12
CA LEU A 7 -26.65 1.51 -5.59
C LEU A 7 -26.32 1.29 -4.11
N THR A 8 -27.33 0.95 -3.32
CA THR A 8 -27.20 0.67 -1.89
C THR A 8 -27.28 -0.83 -1.60
N LEU A 9 -26.83 -1.24 -0.42
CA LEU A 9 -27.02 -2.63 0.03
C LEU A 9 -28.49 -3.05 0.08
N HIS A 10 -29.40 -2.10 0.32
CA HIS A 10 -30.83 -2.38 0.34
C HIS A 10 -31.35 -2.81 -1.04
N ASP A 11 -30.86 -2.15 -2.10
CA ASP A 11 -31.21 -2.48 -3.47
C ASP A 11 -30.75 -3.91 -3.80
N PHE A 12 -29.50 -4.26 -3.47
CA PHE A 12 -28.98 -5.61 -3.72
C PHE A 12 -29.72 -6.71 -2.95
N ARG A 13 -30.12 -6.47 -1.70
CA ARG A 13 -30.88 -7.45 -0.90
C ARG A 13 -32.25 -7.77 -1.46
N SER A 14 -32.81 -6.88 -2.28
CA SER A 14 -34.12 -7.09 -2.92
C SER A 14 -34.03 -7.97 -4.17
N PHE A 15 -32.84 -8.08 -4.77
CA PHE A 15 -32.62 -8.81 -6.03
C PHE A 15 -31.72 -10.04 -5.90
N TYR A 16 -30.98 -10.17 -4.79
CA TYR A 16 -29.99 -11.23 -4.60
C TYR A 16 -30.06 -11.84 -3.20
N ASP A 17 -29.95 -13.18 -3.12
CA ASP A 17 -29.95 -13.92 -1.85
C ASP A 17 -28.66 -13.73 -1.03
N ALA A 18 -27.54 -13.44 -1.70
CA ALA A 18 -26.26 -13.19 -1.06
C ALA A 18 -25.47 -12.08 -1.78
N VAL A 19 -24.80 -11.24 -1.01
CA VAL A 19 -23.96 -10.15 -1.50
C VAL A 19 -22.55 -10.33 -0.95
N ILE A 20 -21.56 -10.46 -1.84
CA ILE A 20 -20.14 -10.60 -1.49
C ILE A 20 -19.44 -9.28 -1.79
N PHE A 21 -18.81 -8.69 -0.78
CA PHE A 21 -17.99 -7.50 -0.94
C PHE A 21 -16.54 -7.89 -1.26
N SER A 22 -16.09 -7.54 -2.46
CA SER A 22 -14.73 -7.74 -2.95
C SER A 22 -14.06 -6.42 -3.35
N THR A 23 -14.37 -5.32 -2.63
CA THR A 23 -13.92 -3.96 -2.94
C THR A 23 -12.43 -3.70 -2.68
N GLY A 24 -11.69 -4.69 -2.17
CA GLY A 24 -10.28 -4.54 -1.82
C GLY A 24 -10.02 -3.50 -0.74
N ALA A 25 -8.79 -3.00 -0.69
CA ALA A 25 -8.36 -1.91 0.18
C ALA A 25 -7.64 -0.87 -0.66
N ILE A 26 -8.22 0.33 -0.73
CA ILE A 26 -7.77 1.41 -1.62
C ILE A 26 -6.79 2.35 -0.89
N LYS A 27 -6.92 2.45 0.45
CA LYS A 27 -6.11 3.37 1.26
C LYS A 27 -4.97 2.65 1.97
N ASP A 28 -3.85 3.34 2.07
CA ASP A 28 -2.76 2.99 2.97
C ASP A 28 -3.20 3.09 4.45
N ALA A 29 -2.52 2.35 5.33
CA ALA A 29 -2.67 2.54 6.78
C ALA A 29 -2.10 3.89 7.21
N ASP A 30 -2.45 4.45 8.36
CA ASP A 30 -1.82 5.70 8.82
C ASP A 30 -0.54 5.42 9.63
N LEU A 31 0.44 6.34 9.63
CA LEU A 31 1.55 6.34 10.61
C LEU A 31 1.22 7.47 11.53
N ASN A 32 1.18 7.15 12.81
CA ASN A 32 1.16 8.18 13.82
C ASN A 32 2.61 8.57 14.16
N ILE A 33 3.31 9.24 13.23
CA ILE A 33 4.60 9.87 13.49
C ILE A 33 4.53 11.38 13.19
N PRO A 34 5.20 12.23 13.97
CA PRO A 34 5.32 13.64 13.66
C PRO A 34 5.96 13.84 12.28
N GLY A 35 5.38 14.71 11.46
CA GLY A 35 5.92 15.05 10.14
C GLY A 35 5.48 14.15 8.98
N ILE A 36 4.53 13.23 9.20
CA ILE A 36 3.99 12.38 8.13
C ILE A 36 3.17 13.15 7.09
N GLU A 37 2.70 14.36 7.43
CA GLU A 37 1.93 15.24 6.55
C GLU A 37 2.84 16.27 5.82
N LEU A 38 4.17 16.17 5.96
CA LEU A 38 5.10 17.06 5.28
C LEU A 38 5.12 16.78 3.78
N GLU A 39 5.39 17.83 3.00
CA GLU A 39 5.64 17.71 1.57
C GLU A 39 6.81 16.74 1.32
N GLY A 40 6.59 15.77 0.43
CA GLY A 40 7.53 14.66 0.20
C GLY A 40 7.23 13.39 1.00
N SER A 41 6.22 13.39 1.88
CA SER A 41 5.73 12.18 2.54
C SER A 41 4.55 11.61 1.77
N PHE A 42 4.70 10.39 1.26
CA PHE A 42 3.70 9.76 0.40
C PHE A 42 3.35 8.33 0.83
N GLY A 43 2.12 7.92 0.50
CA GLY A 43 1.66 6.54 0.63
C GLY A 43 2.32 5.61 -0.38
N GLY A 44 2.58 4.37 0.03
CA GLY A 44 3.10 3.34 -0.85
C GLY A 44 2.10 2.91 -1.92
N ALA A 45 0.82 2.77 -1.55
CA ALA A 45 -0.24 2.42 -2.50
C ALA A 45 -0.47 3.55 -3.51
N ASP A 46 -0.28 4.81 -3.12
CA ASP A 46 -0.40 5.94 -4.03
C ASP A 46 0.72 5.92 -5.08
N PHE A 47 1.96 5.64 -4.66
CA PHE A 47 3.09 5.49 -5.59
C PHE A 47 2.89 4.31 -6.55
N VAL A 48 2.38 3.18 -6.04
CA VAL A 48 2.02 2.01 -6.87
C VAL A 48 0.95 2.37 -7.89
N SER A 49 -0.12 3.00 -7.43
CA SER A 49 -1.22 3.43 -8.30
C SER A 49 -0.75 4.40 -9.37
N TRP A 50 0.22 5.27 -9.06
CA TRP A 50 0.82 6.19 -10.02
C TRP A 50 1.61 5.46 -11.10
N TYR A 51 2.55 4.58 -10.74
CA TYR A 51 3.36 3.90 -11.74
C TYR A 51 2.56 2.87 -12.55
N ASP A 52 1.50 2.30 -11.97
CA ASP A 52 0.54 1.43 -12.66
C ASP A 52 -0.47 2.22 -13.54
N GLY A 53 -0.43 3.56 -13.49
CA GLY A 53 -1.25 4.42 -14.36
C GLY A 53 -2.74 4.45 -13.99
N HIS A 54 -3.08 4.27 -12.71
CA HIS A 54 -4.46 4.25 -12.24
C HIS A 54 -5.19 5.58 -12.58
N PRO A 55 -6.42 5.54 -13.12
CA PRO A 55 -7.10 6.75 -13.62
C PRO A 55 -7.50 7.74 -12.50
N ASP A 56 -7.66 7.24 -11.27
CA ASP A 56 -8.09 8.05 -10.13
C ASP A 56 -6.93 8.75 -9.38
N VAL A 57 -5.68 8.57 -9.81
CA VAL A 57 -4.51 9.24 -9.21
C VAL A 57 -3.87 10.22 -10.20
N PRO A 58 -3.17 11.27 -9.71
CA PRO A 58 -2.44 12.19 -10.58
C PRO A 58 -1.46 11.45 -11.50
N ARG A 59 -1.26 11.97 -12.72
CA ARG A 59 -0.29 11.41 -13.68
C ARG A 59 1.15 11.83 -13.40
N GLU A 60 1.32 12.89 -12.64
CA GLU A 60 2.62 13.45 -12.29
C GLU A 60 2.99 13.07 -10.86
N TRP A 61 4.28 12.76 -10.65
CA TRP A 61 4.82 12.46 -9.33
C TRP A 61 6.12 13.24 -9.12
N PRO A 62 6.27 13.97 -7.99
CA PRO A 62 7.47 14.75 -7.72
C PRO A 62 8.64 13.84 -7.31
N LEU A 63 9.49 13.50 -8.29
CA LEU A 63 10.70 12.70 -8.10
C LEU A 63 11.96 13.60 -8.13
N ASP A 64 12.00 14.61 -7.28
CA ASP A 64 13.11 15.59 -7.24
C ASP A 64 14.21 15.24 -6.22
N ALA A 65 13.94 14.27 -5.34
CA ALA A 65 14.86 13.90 -4.27
C ALA A 65 15.92 12.92 -4.73
N LYS A 66 17.14 13.11 -4.25
CA LYS A 66 18.27 12.20 -4.49
C LYS A 66 18.23 10.96 -3.59
N GLU A 67 17.75 11.12 -2.36
CA GLU A 67 17.73 10.05 -1.36
C GLU A 67 16.29 9.81 -0.90
N VAL A 68 15.84 8.55 -0.99
CA VAL A 68 14.46 8.15 -0.70
C VAL A 68 14.41 7.14 0.43
N ALA A 69 13.58 7.42 1.43
CA ALA A 69 13.36 6.54 2.57
C ALA A 69 12.05 5.76 2.42
N VAL A 70 12.14 4.44 2.39
CA VAL A 70 11.02 3.51 2.25
C VAL A 70 10.71 2.83 3.58
N ILE A 71 9.62 3.22 4.25
CA ILE A 71 9.24 2.62 5.54
C ILE A 71 8.30 1.44 5.32
N GLY A 72 8.85 0.22 5.39
CA GLY A 72 8.09 -1.00 5.19
C GLY A 72 8.99 -2.21 5.03
N ASN A 73 8.46 -3.40 5.35
CA ASN A 73 9.16 -4.67 5.12
C ASN A 73 8.21 -5.72 4.50
N GLY A 74 7.35 -5.28 3.59
CA GLY A 74 6.45 -6.11 2.80
C GLY A 74 6.78 -6.05 1.32
N ASN A 75 6.06 -6.80 0.49
CA ASN A 75 6.30 -6.83 -0.96
C ASN A 75 6.17 -5.45 -1.61
N VAL A 76 5.15 -4.67 -1.23
CA VAL A 76 4.96 -3.29 -1.72
C VAL A 76 6.21 -2.44 -1.46
N ALA A 77 6.85 -2.59 -0.29
CA ALA A 77 8.09 -1.86 0.02
C ALA A 77 9.23 -2.19 -0.94
N LEU A 78 9.36 -3.48 -1.26
CA LEU A 78 10.35 -3.97 -2.21
C LEU A 78 10.02 -3.57 -3.64
N ASP A 79 8.74 -3.55 -4.02
CA ASP A 79 8.30 -3.14 -5.36
C ASP A 79 8.61 -1.67 -5.61
N VAL A 80 8.29 -0.79 -4.65
CA VAL A 80 8.68 0.63 -4.70
C VAL A 80 10.19 0.78 -4.76
N ALA A 81 10.93 0.08 -3.89
CA ALA A 81 12.39 0.15 -3.91
C ALA A 81 12.97 -0.33 -5.24
N ARG A 82 12.39 -1.36 -5.85
CA ARG A 82 12.79 -1.90 -7.16
C ARG A 82 12.52 -0.92 -8.28
N MET A 83 11.36 -0.26 -8.27
CA MET A 83 11.00 0.74 -9.27
C MET A 83 11.92 1.96 -9.21
N LEU A 84 12.30 2.40 -8.01
CA LEU A 84 13.23 3.51 -7.82
C LEU A 84 14.69 3.15 -8.12
N SER A 85 15.08 1.87 -8.00
CA SER A 85 16.47 1.43 -8.19
C SER A 85 16.80 0.98 -9.61
N LYS A 86 15.79 0.76 -10.48
CA LYS A 86 16.01 0.31 -11.85
C LYS A 86 16.24 1.49 -12.80
N HIS A 87 17.03 1.26 -13.84
CA HIS A 87 17.12 2.22 -14.94
C HIS A 87 15.81 2.26 -15.72
N ALA A 88 15.38 3.47 -16.11
CA ALA A 88 14.13 3.66 -16.84
C ALA A 88 14.09 2.85 -18.15
N ASP A 89 15.22 2.71 -18.84
CA ASP A 89 15.31 1.96 -20.09
C ASP A 89 15.09 0.45 -19.91
N ASP A 90 15.47 -0.11 -18.75
CA ASP A 90 15.23 -1.53 -18.41
C ASP A 90 13.74 -1.82 -18.16
N LEU A 91 12.92 -0.78 -17.97
CA LEU A 91 11.48 -0.89 -17.78
C LEU A 91 10.70 -0.80 -19.09
N LEU A 92 11.33 -0.44 -20.22
CA LEU A 92 10.67 -0.37 -21.52
C LEU A 92 10.21 -1.73 -22.05
N VAL A 93 10.76 -2.83 -21.53
CA VAL A 93 10.26 -4.19 -21.80
C VAL A 93 8.95 -4.50 -21.07
N THR A 94 8.49 -3.60 -20.19
CA THR A 94 7.23 -3.72 -19.45
C THR A 94 6.23 -2.68 -19.97
N GLU A 95 4.96 -2.87 -19.67
CA GLU A 95 3.85 -1.95 -20.01
C GLU A 95 3.88 -0.69 -19.14
N ILE A 96 5.04 -0.03 -19.03
CA ILE A 96 5.20 1.19 -18.25
C ILE A 96 4.60 2.39 -18.99
N PRO A 97 3.77 3.23 -18.34
CA PRO A 97 3.25 4.43 -18.97
C PRO A 97 4.35 5.46 -19.30
N ASP A 98 4.22 6.17 -20.42
CA ASP A 98 5.21 7.16 -20.89
C ASP A 98 5.51 8.25 -19.85
N ASN A 99 4.48 8.70 -19.10
CA ASN A 99 4.63 9.69 -18.03
C ASN A 99 5.55 9.19 -16.89
N VAL A 100 5.46 7.90 -16.57
CA VAL A 100 6.26 7.26 -15.52
C VAL A 100 7.68 7.05 -16.01
N TYR A 101 7.86 6.59 -17.26
CA TYR A 101 9.17 6.46 -17.88
C TYR A 101 9.93 7.80 -17.89
N ALA A 102 9.27 8.88 -18.34
CA ALA A 102 9.88 10.20 -18.39
C ALA A 102 10.28 10.71 -16.98
N ALA A 103 9.42 10.49 -15.98
CA ALA A 103 9.70 10.87 -14.60
C ALA A 103 10.88 10.07 -14.01
N LEU A 104 10.92 8.74 -14.21
CA LEU A 104 12.01 7.90 -13.73
C LEU A 104 13.34 8.21 -14.44
N LYS A 105 13.30 8.60 -15.72
CA LYS A 105 14.50 8.98 -16.47
C LYS A 105 15.09 10.31 -16.05
N ALA A 106 14.25 11.27 -15.65
CA ALA A 106 14.67 12.56 -15.13
C ALA A 106 15.05 12.53 -13.65
N SER A 107 14.69 11.45 -12.94
CA SER A 107 14.89 11.29 -11.50
C SER A 107 16.37 11.34 -11.10
N PRO A 108 16.76 12.15 -10.10
CA PRO A 108 18.11 12.19 -9.55
C PRO A 108 18.35 11.15 -8.44
N VAL A 109 17.41 10.22 -8.21
CA VAL A 109 17.50 9.24 -7.12
C VAL A 109 18.74 8.36 -7.28
N THR A 110 19.60 8.35 -6.25
CA THR A 110 20.78 7.49 -6.18
C THR A 110 20.69 6.46 -5.06
N ASP A 111 20.02 6.82 -3.95
CA ASP A 111 20.04 6.04 -2.73
C ASP A 111 18.61 5.74 -2.24
N VAL A 112 18.30 4.45 -2.09
CA VAL A 112 17.00 3.96 -1.60
C VAL A 112 17.18 3.20 -0.29
N HIS A 113 16.61 3.74 0.79
CA HIS A 113 16.76 3.23 2.15
C HIS A 113 15.47 2.56 2.64
N VAL A 114 15.46 1.23 2.75
CA VAL A 114 14.30 0.48 3.24
C VAL A 114 14.37 0.24 4.76
N PHE A 115 13.44 0.83 5.52
CA PHE A 115 13.36 0.74 6.97
C PHE A 115 12.30 -0.27 7.44
N GLY A 116 12.74 -1.33 8.12
CA GLY A 116 11.87 -2.31 8.77
C GLY A 116 11.83 -2.15 10.29
N ARG A 117 10.62 -2.11 10.89
CA ARG A 117 10.46 -2.03 12.36
C ARG A 117 10.91 -3.30 13.11
N ARG A 118 10.95 -4.45 12.42
CA ARG A 118 11.39 -5.73 13.00
C ARG A 118 12.71 -6.13 12.35
N GLY A 119 13.71 -6.45 13.17
CA GLY A 119 14.88 -7.19 12.70
C GLY A 119 14.45 -8.57 12.18
N PRO A 120 15.22 -9.21 11.30
CA PRO A 120 14.77 -10.40 10.57
C PRO A 120 14.46 -11.56 11.54
N PRO A 121 13.20 -12.00 11.68
CA PRO A 121 12.88 -13.30 12.22
C PRO A 121 12.56 -14.16 11.00
N ARG A 122 13.57 -14.85 10.42
CA ARG A 122 13.36 -15.73 9.24
C ARG A 122 13.07 -14.97 7.92
N SER A 123 13.90 -13.97 7.58
CA SER A 123 13.97 -13.39 6.23
C SER A 123 15.36 -13.71 5.67
N SER A 124 15.39 -14.51 4.61
CA SER A 124 16.60 -14.88 3.88
C SER A 124 17.19 -13.63 3.21
N SER A 125 18.46 -13.39 3.51
CA SER A 125 19.38 -12.48 2.83
C SER A 125 18.90 -11.04 2.67
N LEU A 126 19.27 -10.19 3.63
CA LEU A 126 20.05 -8.96 3.40
C LEU A 126 20.37 -8.33 4.76
N ARG A 127 21.66 -8.07 4.99
CA ARG A 127 22.17 -7.46 6.23
C ARG A 127 21.92 -5.94 6.15
N TRP A 128 21.09 -5.41 7.04
CA TRP A 128 20.90 -3.96 7.20
C TRP A 128 21.77 -3.43 8.34
N SER A 129 22.60 -2.42 8.05
CA SER A 129 23.26 -1.60 9.06
C SER A 129 22.51 -0.28 9.14
N CYS A 130 21.95 0.02 10.31
CA CYS A 130 21.36 1.32 10.59
C CYS A 130 22.49 2.34 10.75
N ALA A 131 22.79 3.10 9.70
CA ALA A 131 23.67 4.25 9.80
C ALA A 131 22.84 5.44 10.29
N ASN A 132 23.02 5.79 11.55
CA ASN A 132 22.53 7.02 12.16
C ASN A 132 23.28 8.21 11.54
N SER A 133 22.76 8.84 10.49
CA SER A 133 23.30 10.08 9.94
C SER A 133 22.46 11.28 10.37
N ARG A 134 23.06 12.10 11.24
CA ARG A 134 22.63 13.47 11.52
C ARG A 134 23.01 14.35 10.33
N THR A 135 22.13 14.56 9.35
CA THR A 135 22.25 15.68 8.41
C THR A 135 20.87 16.23 8.03
N PRO A 136 20.70 17.57 7.95
CA PRO A 136 19.49 18.20 7.45
C PRO A 136 19.60 18.27 5.92
N THR A 137 19.25 17.19 5.24
CA THR A 137 19.02 17.19 3.79
C THR A 137 17.60 16.73 3.56
N THR A 138 16.90 17.37 2.63
CA THR A 138 15.48 17.17 2.37
C THR A 138 15.23 15.74 1.91
N TRP A 139 14.80 14.88 2.84
CA TRP A 139 14.44 13.49 2.57
C TRP A 139 13.00 13.42 2.08
N THR A 140 12.78 12.85 0.90
CA THR A 140 11.42 12.46 0.47
C THR A 140 11.15 11.06 1.01
N LEU A 141 10.16 10.97 1.90
CA LEU A 141 9.78 9.75 2.60
C LEU A 141 8.68 9.03 1.80
N CYS A 142 9.04 7.97 1.08
CA CYS A 142 8.07 7.10 0.43
C CYS A 142 7.64 5.99 1.39
N CYS A 143 6.65 6.22 2.23
CA CYS A 143 6.26 5.28 3.29
C CYS A 143 5.41 4.12 2.73
N THR A 144 6.04 2.98 2.46
CA THR A 144 5.34 1.78 1.96
C THR A 144 4.74 0.93 3.08
N ARG A 145 3.50 1.27 3.40
CA ARG A 145 2.78 0.58 4.45
C ARG A 145 2.17 -0.71 3.97
N LYS A 146 1.97 -1.59 4.94
CA LYS A 146 1.19 -2.81 4.74
C LYS A 146 -0.28 -2.44 4.61
N ILE A 147 -0.90 -2.79 3.48
CA ILE A 147 -2.34 -2.80 3.30
C ILE A 147 -2.94 -3.73 4.37
N SER A 148 -3.55 -3.15 5.41
CA SER A 148 -4.24 -3.92 6.45
C SER A 148 -5.66 -4.20 6.00
N SER A 149 -5.94 -5.43 5.58
CA SER A 149 -7.32 -5.91 5.53
C SER A 149 -7.90 -5.85 6.95
N LEU A 150 -9.08 -5.24 7.05
CA LEU A 150 -9.86 -5.09 8.30
C LEU A 150 -10.04 -6.46 8.98
N THR A 151 -9.15 -6.80 9.90
CA THR A 151 -9.38 -7.86 10.89
C THR A 151 -9.92 -7.19 12.14
N LYS A 152 -11.25 -7.08 12.20
CA LYS A 152 -11.99 -6.71 13.40
C LYS A 152 -11.52 -7.61 14.58
N PRO A 153 -11.20 -7.07 15.77
CA PRO A 153 -10.90 -7.91 16.92
C PRO A 153 -12.13 -8.73 17.29
N ARG A 154 -11.95 -10.05 17.33
CA ARG A 154 -12.99 -11.04 17.66
C ARG A 154 -13.23 -11.00 19.17
N THR A 155 -14.12 -10.12 19.63
CA THR A 155 -14.68 -10.21 20.98
C THR A 155 -15.50 -11.50 21.08
N ARG A 156 -15.04 -12.48 21.86
CA ARG A 156 -15.82 -13.65 22.27
C ARG A 156 -16.89 -13.21 23.28
N PRO A 157 -18.16 -13.57 23.09
CA PRO A 157 -19.06 -13.81 24.23
C PRO A 157 -19.00 -15.29 24.61
N SER A 158 -18.83 -15.51 25.91
CA SER A 158 -18.91 -16.80 26.57
C SER A 158 -20.36 -17.34 26.57
N ALA A 159 -20.46 -18.67 26.43
CA ALA A 159 -21.52 -19.62 26.78
C ALA A 159 -22.96 -19.12 27.10
N ALA A 160 -23.95 -19.65 26.38
CA ALA A 160 -25.23 -20.10 26.95
C ALA A 160 -26.01 -21.06 26.03
N THR A 161 -26.14 -22.31 26.50
CA THR A 161 -27.34 -23.16 26.46
C THR A 161 -27.93 -23.64 25.12
N THR A 162 -27.62 -24.90 24.84
CA THR A 162 -28.38 -25.93 24.13
C THR A 162 -29.90 -25.74 24.13
N ARG A 163 -30.52 -25.70 22.95
CA ARG A 163 -31.85 -26.28 22.70
C ARG A 163 -31.94 -26.75 21.24
N SER A 164 -31.96 -28.06 21.06
CA SER A 164 -32.28 -28.75 19.83
C SER A 164 -33.75 -28.50 19.45
N ARG A 165 -34.01 -28.21 18.18
CA ARG A 165 -35.32 -28.41 17.55
C ARG A 165 -35.12 -29.28 16.30
N PRO A 166 -35.88 -30.38 16.15
CA PRO A 166 -35.73 -31.28 15.02
C PRO A 166 -36.35 -30.69 13.75
N TRP A 167 -35.65 -30.83 12.63
CA TRP A 167 -36.20 -30.63 11.29
C TRP A 167 -37.22 -31.72 10.99
N SER A 168 -38.47 -31.33 10.74
CA SER A 168 -39.46 -32.18 10.08
C SER A 168 -39.54 -31.81 8.62
N THR A 169 -39.34 -32.80 7.76
CA THR A 169 -39.60 -32.77 6.32
C THR A 169 -41.05 -32.40 6.01
N ARG A 170 -41.23 -31.45 5.08
CA ARG A 170 -42.20 -31.55 3.99
C ARG A 170 -41.82 -30.60 2.86
#